data_AF-A0A830H2B6-F1
#
_entry.id   AF-A0A830H2B6-F1
#
_cell.length_a   1.000
_cell.length_b   1.000
_cell.length_c   1.000
_cell.angle_alpha   90.00
_cell.angle_beta   90.00
_cell.angle_gamma   90.00
#
_symmetry.space_group_name_H-M   'P 1'
#
loop_
_entity.id
_entity.type
_entity.pdbx_description
1 polymer ?
#
loop_
_entity_poly.entity_id
_entity_poly.type
_entity_poly.pdbx_seq_one_letter_code
_entity_poly.pdbx_strand_id
1 'polypeptide(L)'
;MEVHVVARSRNTLKPVLPSRSFRRRGGGSSSSSLGKMQQPRAKREPIRASRLTSVEMDATPSPPTTSSRDDVTSNSSRSQSKSAEGVPETLREAITTFAQHATPQCIALGLTAQLAARIALGPDIIPQLNQQDVVVAACVASFWLFQEWFVHRWLLHSPFEWFGKDIHVGHHNNPYYHVSIDGPGLIVPAMLTSFVVFRLILFPNNWSLALTGCSVYYVMGLLYEWTHYLVHTKYVPKSSFARAIRRHHMLHHCRNENYYLGFTLPAVDSLFGTAPNPRSIPMTDLARSAPIRSAGTTTSRGPLSRR
;
A
#
# COMPACT_ATOMS: atom_id res chain seq x y z
N MET A 1 -3.54 -40.20 -58.12
CA MET A 1 -4.13 -41.22 -57.25
C MET A 1 -5.14 -40.50 -56.37
N GLU A 2 -6.36 -40.35 -56.89
CA GLU A 2 -7.47 -39.67 -56.23
C GLU A 2 -8.11 -40.58 -55.19
N VAL A 3 -8.50 -40.02 -54.05
CA VAL A 3 -9.39 -40.69 -53.09
C VAL A 3 -10.56 -39.76 -52.79
N HIS A 4 -11.67 -40.02 -53.46
CA HIS A 4 -13.02 -39.62 -53.06
C HIS A 4 -13.56 -40.68 -52.10
N VAL A 5 -14.06 -40.32 -50.90
CA VAL A 5 -15.20 -40.98 -50.22
C VAL A 5 -15.83 -40.02 -49.19
N VAL A 6 -16.96 -39.39 -49.55
CA VAL A 6 -18.34 -39.53 -49.02
C VAL A 6 -18.70 -38.74 -47.76
N ALA A 7 -19.59 -37.77 -47.97
CA ALA A 7 -20.41 -37.11 -46.95
C ALA A 7 -21.60 -37.99 -46.53
N ARG A 8 -21.97 -37.96 -45.24
CA ARG A 8 -23.29 -38.40 -44.75
C ARG A 8 -23.99 -37.28 -44.00
N SER A 9 -25.29 -37.22 -44.21
CA SER A 9 -26.24 -36.18 -43.86
C SER A 9 -27.31 -36.70 -42.88
N ARG A 10 -27.93 -35.76 -42.14
CA ARG A 10 -29.15 -35.86 -41.29
C ARG A 10 -28.95 -36.61 -39.95
N ASN A 11 -29.54 -36.20 -38.83
CA ASN A 11 -30.79 -35.47 -38.62
C ASN A 11 -30.84 -34.77 -37.24
N THR A 12 -31.74 -33.80 -37.19
CA THR A 12 -32.31 -33.04 -36.07
C THR A 12 -32.74 -33.87 -34.85
N LEU A 13 -32.68 -33.26 -33.64
CA LEU A 13 -33.64 -33.35 -32.53
C LEU A 13 -33.26 -32.40 -31.36
N LYS A 14 -34.04 -31.31 -31.16
CA LYS A 14 -34.38 -30.69 -29.84
C LYS A 14 -35.58 -31.48 -29.26
N PRO A 15 -36.07 -31.40 -27.99
CA PRO A 15 -36.12 -30.28 -27.00
C PRO A 15 -35.87 -30.75 -25.52
N VAL A 16 -36.02 -30.04 -24.38
CA VAL A 16 -37.20 -29.43 -23.71
C VAL A 16 -36.72 -28.65 -22.47
N LEU A 17 -37.23 -27.43 -22.27
CA LEU A 17 -37.17 -26.67 -21.01
C LEU A 17 -38.51 -26.86 -20.25
N PRO A 18 -38.52 -26.95 -18.92
CA PRO A 18 -39.77 -26.81 -18.17
C PRO A 18 -40.04 -25.32 -17.85
N SER A 19 -41.19 -24.86 -18.33
CA SER A 19 -41.86 -23.63 -17.91
C SER A 19 -42.54 -23.82 -16.55
N ARG A 20 -42.43 -22.83 -15.67
CA ARG A 20 -43.43 -22.61 -14.62
C ARG A 20 -43.67 -21.11 -14.47
N SER A 21 -44.90 -20.71 -14.74
CA SER A 21 -45.43 -19.38 -14.51
C SER A 21 -46.25 -19.34 -13.21
N PHE A 22 -46.14 -18.17 -12.56
CA PHE A 22 -47.16 -17.46 -11.79
C PHE A 22 -47.67 -18.00 -10.44
N ARG A 23 -47.36 -17.26 -9.36
CA ARG A 23 -48.43 -16.62 -8.57
C ARG A 23 -47.95 -15.38 -7.80
N ARG A 24 -48.74 -14.31 -7.91
CA ARG A 24 -48.63 -13.05 -7.18
C ARG A 24 -49.62 -13.08 -5.99
N ARG A 25 -49.15 -12.78 -4.78
CA ARG A 25 -49.86 -12.34 -3.56
C ARG A 25 -48.75 -11.75 -2.67
N GLY A 26 -48.76 -10.55 -2.11
CA GLY A 26 -49.87 -9.71 -1.67
C GLY A 26 -49.86 -9.66 -0.13
N GLY A 27 -49.20 -8.64 0.45
CA GLY A 27 -49.44 -8.07 1.79
C GLY A 27 -48.97 -8.85 3.03
N GLY A 28 -48.29 -8.15 3.95
CA GLY A 28 -48.12 -8.62 5.34
C GLY A 28 -46.87 -8.08 6.04
N SER A 29 -47.04 -7.00 6.80
CA SER A 29 -46.08 -6.50 7.80
C SER A 29 -45.93 -7.47 8.98
N SER A 30 -44.71 -7.70 9.44
CA SER A 30 -44.47 -7.91 10.88
C SER A 30 -42.98 -7.84 11.21
N SER A 31 -42.67 -6.94 12.13
CA SER A 31 -41.45 -6.82 12.92
C SER A 31 -41.10 -8.12 13.67
N SER A 32 -39.82 -8.47 13.74
CA SER A 32 -39.28 -9.22 14.88
C SER A 32 -37.76 -9.08 15.00
N SER A 33 -37.35 -8.25 15.97
CA SER A 33 -36.32 -8.51 16.99
C SER A 33 -35.00 -9.16 16.57
N LEU A 34 -33.93 -8.35 16.57
CA LEU A 34 -32.53 -8.78 16.65
C LEU A 34 -32.29 -9.63 17.91
N GLY A 35 -31.93 -10.90 17.70
CA GLY A 35 -31.25 -11.72 18.70
C GLY A 35 -29.76 -11.38 18.72
N LYS A 36 -29.28 -10.83 19.84
CA LYS A 36 -27.85 -10.63 20.11
C LYS A 36 -27.14 -11.99 20.17
N MET A 37 -26.24 -12.26 19.24
CA MET A 37 -25.29 -13.36 19.34
C MET A 37 -24.17 -12.97 20.32
N GLN A 38 -24.12 -13.68 21.44
CA GLN A 38 -23.16 -13.51 22.51
C GLN A 38 -21.89 -14.32 22.18
N GLN A 39 -20.73 -13.65 22.10
CA GLN A 39 -19.45 -14.32 21.88
C GLN A 39 -19.07 -15.19 23.09
N PRO A 40 -18.50 -16.40 22.89
CA PRO A 40 -18.04 -17.23 23.99
C PRO A 40 -16.72 -16.71 24.56
N ARG A 41 -16.72 -16.57 25.89
CA ARG A 41 -15.63 -16.12 26.75
C ARG A 41 -14.59 -17.25 26.87
N ALA A 42 -13.38 -17.06 26.35
CA ALA A 42 -12.29 -18.02 26.51
C ALA A 42 -11.83 -18.06 27.99
N LYS A 43 -11.86 -19.25 28.59
CA LYS A 43 -11.28 -19.54 29.91
C LYS A 43 -9.76 -19.44 29.83
N ARG A 44 -9.15 -18.63 30.71
CA ARG A 44 -7.70 -18.66 30.97
C ARG A 44 -7.44 -19.69 32.06
N GLU A 45 -6.61 -20.70 31.76
CA GLU A 45 -6.00 -21.56 32.79
C GLU A 45 -4.74 -20.90 33.36
N PRO A 46 -4.42 -21.12 34.65
CA PRO A 46 -3.25 -20.54 35.28
C PRO A 46 -2.00 -21.39 35.00
N ILE A 47 -0.94 -20.76 34.49
CA ILE A 47 0.38 -21.39 34.36
C ILE A 47 1.06 -21.41 35.73
N ARG A 48 1.48 -22.62 36.11
CA ARG A 48 2.19 -23.02 37.33
C ARG A 48 3.58 -22.37 37.39
N ALA A 49 3.86 -21.66 38.48
CA ALA A 49 5.17 -21.10 38.78
C ALA A 49 6.16 -22.21 39.20
N SER A 50 7.27 -22.34 38.47
CA SER A 50 8.44 -23.13 38.87
C SER A 50 9.43 -22.25 39.64
N ARG A 51 9.73 -22.72 40.85
CA ARG A 51 10.65 -22.21 41.86
C ARG A 51 12.08 -22.18 41.30
N LEU A 52 12.73 -21.01 41.30
CA LEU A 52 14.17 -20.89 41.17
C LEU A 52 14.73 -20.14 42.39
N THR A 53 15.90 -20.61 42.77
CA THR A 53 16.62 -20.47 44.02
C THR A 53 17.15 -19.06 44.29
N SER A 54 17.14 -18.70 45.57
CA SER A 54 17.64 -17.47 46.16
C SER A 54 19.12 -17.20 45.84
N VAL A 55 19.42 -15.98 45.40
CA VAL A 55 20.72 -15.33 45.58
C VAL A 55 20.44 -13.95 46.13
N GLU A 56 20.82 -13.74 47.39
CA GLU A 56 20.84 -12.44 48.06
C GLU A 56 21.92 -11.56 47.42
N MET A 57 21.54 -10.38 46.95
CA MET A 57 22.46 -9.25 46.74
C MET A 57 21.84 -8.00 47.34
N ASP A 58 22.52 -7.52 48.37
CA ASP A 58 22.32 -6.27 49.06
C ASP A 58 22.52 -5.08 48.08
N ALA A 59 21.47 -4.27 47.89
CA ALA A 59 21.56 -2.97 47.24
C ALA A 59 20.40 -2.09 47.69
N THR A 60 20.75 -1.02 48.41
CA THR A 60 19.87 0.04 48.89
C THR A 60 19.16 0.78 47.73
N PRO A 61 17.88 1.19 47.88
CA PRO A 61 17.20 1.95 46.84
C PRO A 61 17.49 3.45 46.97
N SER A 62 18.08 4.04 45.94
CA SER A 62 18.10 5.49 45.73
C SER A 62 16.69 6.00 45.38
N PRO A 63 16.32 7.24 45.76
CA PRO A 63 14.96 7.76 45.53
C PRO A 63 14.71 8.03 44.04
N PRO A 64 13.45 8.00 43.59
CA PRO A 64 13.12 8.23 42.19
C PRO A 64 13.39 9.70 41.84
N THR A 65 14.32 9.91 40.91
CA THR A 65 14.47 11.17 40.21
C THR A 65 13.17 11.49 39.48
N THR A 66 12.58 12.62 39.83
CA THR A 66 11.48 13.24 39.09
C THR A 66 11.97 13.57 37.68
N SER A 67 11.75 12.67 36.72
CA SER A 67 11.84 13.00 35.30
C SER A 67 10.77 14.05 35.02
N SER A 68 11.19 15.30 34.91
CA SER A 68 10.35 16.41 34.52
C SER A 68 9.79 16.13 33.12
N ARG A 69 8.52 16.48 32.90
CA ARG A 69 7.89 16.39 31.57
C ARG A 69 8.68 17.14 30.48
N ASP A 70 9.57 18.04 30.88
CA ASP A 70 10.39 18.87 30.01
C ASP A 70 11.52 18.07 29.32
N ASP A 71 12.11 17.06 29.97
CA ASP A 71 13.20 16.25 29.39
C ASP A 71 12.74 15.32 28.26
N VAL A 72 11.52 14.79 28.35
CA VAL A 72 10.94 13.96 27.27
C VAL A 72 10.64 14.81 26.03
N THR A 73 10.19 16.06 26.24
CA THR A 73 9.89 16.97 25.12
C THR A 73 11.14 17.47 24.39
N SER A 74 12.22 17.76 25.11
CA SER A 74 13.47 18.24 24.52
C SER A 74 14.15 17.16 23.67
N ASN A 75 14.20 15.92 24.16
CA ASN A 75 14.80 14.79 23.44
C ASN A 75 13.98 14.38 22.21
N SER A 76 12.64 14.44 22.30
CA SER A 76 11.75 14.21 21.16
C SER A 76 11.94 15.27 20.07
N SER A 77 11.99 16.57 20.43
CA SER A 77 12.22 17.65 19.46
C SER A 77 13.58 17.56 18.77
N ARG A 78 14.63 17.13 19.48
CA ARG A 78 16.00 17.00 18.95
C ARG A 78 16.19 15.77 18.08
N SER A 79 15.48 14.68 18.36
CA SER A 79 15.43 13.50 17.50
C SER A 79 14.71 13.80 16.18
N GLN A 80 13.64 14.59 16.23
CA GLN A 80 12.87 14.95 15.04
C GLN A 80 13.54 15.99 14.16
N SER A 81 14.22 16.98 14.75
CA SER A 81 15.01 17.95 13.98
C SER A 81 16.09 17.26 13.16
N LYS A 82 16.70 16.19 13.70
CA LYS A 82 17.65 15.33 12.98
C LYS A 82 16.99 14.48 11.88
N SER A 83 15.77 13.97 12.11
CA SER A 83 15.04 13.18 11.10
C SER A 83 14.58 14.00 9.88
N ALA A 84 14.39 15.32 10.05
CA ALA A 84 13.98 16.24 9.00
C ALA A 84 15.16 16.97 8.34
N GLU A 85 16.38 16.76 8.84
CA GLU A 85 17.62 17.31 8.28
C GLU A 85 17.95 16.60 6.96
N GLY A 86 18.22 17.36 5.90
CA GLY A 86 18.50 16.80 4.57
C GLY A 86 17.27 16.41 3.73
N VAL A 87 16.05 16.63 4.21
CA VAL A 87 14.83 16.43 3.40
C VAL A 87 14.76 17.48 2.28
N PRO A 88 14.61 17.07 1.02
CA PRO A 88 14.57 18.00 -0.12
C PRO A 88 13.47 19.06 -0.04
N GLU A 89 13.83 20.29 -0.36
CA GLU A 89 12.96 21.47 -0.38
C GLU A 89 12.58 21.87 -1.81
N THR A 90 13.46 21.56 -2.76
CA THR A 90 13.24 21.82 -4.18
C THR A 90 12.98 20.54 -4.97
N LEU A 91 12.29 20.68 -6.11
CA LEU A 91 12.09 19.55 -7.04
C LEU A 91 13.42 19.00 -7.55
N ARG A 92 14.43 19.86 -7.75
CA ARG A 92 15.76 19.44 -8.20
C ARG A 92 16.43 18.55 -7.16
N GLU A 93 16.44 18.98 -5.89
CA GLU A 93 16.95 18.15 -4.80
C GLU A 93 16.21 16.83 -4.73
N ALA A 94 14.87 16.85 -4.80
CA ALA A 94 14.07 15.63 -4.76
C ALA A 94 14.44 14.65 -5.89
N ILE A 95 14.56 15.13 -7.14
CA ILE A 95 14.97 14.30 -8.28
C ILE A 95 16.37 13.72 -8.06
N THR A 96 17.34 14.55 -7.66
CA THR A 96 18.73 14.12 -7.45
C THR A 96 18.80 13.06 -6.36
N THR A 97 18.15 13.29 -5.22
CA THR A 97 18.09 12.35 -4.11
C THR A 97 17.42 11.06 -4.56
N PHE A 98 16.25 11.11 -5.22
CA PHE A 98 15.56 9.93 -5.72
C PHE A 98 16.42 9.10 -6.66
N ALA A 99 17.09 9.73 -7.63
CA ALA A 99 17.94 9.05 -8.61
C ALA A 99 19.17 8.35 -7.99
N GLN A 100 19.59 8.74 -6.78
CA GLN A 100 20.71 8.12 -6.06
C GLN A 100 20.32 6.86 -5.28
N HIS A 101 19.02 6.55 -5.14
CA HIS A 101 18.57 5.40 -4.35
C HIS A 101 18.53 4.11 -5.15
N ALA A 102 18.89 3.01 -4.48
CA ALA A 102 18.98 1.69 -5.12
C ALA A 102 17.63 1.21 -5.68
N THR A 103 16.52 1.38 -4.96
CA THR A 103 15.19 0.94 -5.41
C THR A 103 14.80 1.52 -6.78
N PRO A 104 14.74 2.85 -6.97
CA PRO A 104 14.39 3.42 -8.28
C PRO A 104 15.42 3.10 -9.36
N GLN A 105 16.71 2.97 -9.02
CA GLN A 105 17.74 2.51 -9.96
C GLN A 105 17.48 1.09 -10.45
N CYS A 106 17.15 0.15 -9.56
CA CYS A 106 16.83 -1.23 -9.91
C CYS A 106 15.59 -1.32 -10.80
N ILE A 107 14.52 -0.58 -10.47
CA ILE A 107 13.31 -0.52 -11.30
C ILE A 107 13.63 0.07 -12.67
N ALA A 108 14.32 1.22 -12.72
CA ALA A 108 14.67 1.88 -13.97
C ALA A 108 15.59 1.01 -14.85
N LEU A 109 16.57 0.33 -14.26
CA LEU A 109 17.45 -0.60 -14.97
C LEU A 109 16.67 -1.78 -15.55
N GLY A 110 15.78 -2.40 -14.76
CA GLY A 110 14.96 -3.50 -15.24
C GLY A 110 13.97 -3.08 -16.32
N LEU A 111 13.38 -1.89 -16.21
CA LEU A 111 12.54 -1.31 -17.26
C LEU A 111 13.36 -1.06 -18.54
N THR A 112 14.54 -0.47 -18.41
CA THR A 112 15.44 -0.21 -19.54
C THR A 112 15.84 -1.51 -20.23
N ALA A 113 16.16 -2.56 -19.47
CA ALA A 113 16.48 -3.88 -20.02
C ALA A 113 15.31 -4.49 -20.82
N GLN A 114 14.08 -4.36 -20.32
CA GLN A 114 12.89 -4.84 -21.00
C GLN A 114 12.63 -4.09 -22.31
N LEU A 115 12.76 -2.76 -22.31
CA LEU A 115 12.60 -1.94 -23.51
C LEU A 115 13.71 -2.22 -24.53
N ALA A 116 14.95 -2.34 -24.07
CA ALA A 116 16.10 -2.71 -24.90
C ALA A 116 15.93 -4.10 -25.53
N ALA A 117 15.45 -5.09 -24.77
CA ALA A 117 15.16 -6.42 -25.30
C ALA A 117 14.11 -6.36 -26.42
N ARG A 118 13.09 -5.52 -26.27
CA ARG A 118 12.06 -5.32 -27.29
C ARG A 118 12.62 -4.74 -28.60
N ILE A 119 13.55 -3.80 -28.50
CA ILE A 119 14.21 -3.17 -29.64
C ILE A 119 15.20 -4.14 -30.30
N ALA A 120 16.04 -4.78 -29.50
CA ALA A 120 17.15 -5.61 -29.99
C ALA A 120 16.70 -6.91 -30.66
N LEU A 121 15.60 -7.52 -30.20
CA LEU A 121 15.07 -8.74 -30.81
C LEU A 121 14.27 -8.46 -32.10
N GLY A 122 13.90 -7.20 -32.35
CA GLY A 122 13.27 -6.77 -33.58
C GLY A 122 11.84 -7.29 -33.79
N PRO A 123 11.14 -6.76 -34.81
CA PRO A 123 9.72 -7.08 -35.09
C PRO A 123 9.48 -8.55 -35.46
N ASP A 124 10.51 -9.24 -35.97
CA ASP A 124 10.42 -10.64 -36.40
C ASP A 124 10.31 -11.61 -35.21
N ILE A 125 10.90 -11.26 -34.07
CA ILE A 125 10.84 -12.05 -32.83
C ILE A 125 9.78 -11.47 -31.88
N ILE A 126 9.75 -10.14 -31.75
CA ILE A 126 8.80 -9.43 -30.91
C ILE A 126 8.00 -8.45 -31.79
N PRO A 127 6.76 -8.80 -32.15
CA PRO A 127 5.91 -7.93 -32.96
C PRO A 127 5.77 -6.53 -32.37
N GLN A 128 5.61 -5.55 -33.27
CA GLN A 128 5.33 -4.16 -32.91
C GLN A 128 4.08 -4.05 -32.04
N LEU A 129 4.00 -2.94 -31.28
CA LEU A 129 2.85 -2.66 -30.42
C LEU A 129 1.56 -2.67 -31.23
N ASN A 130 0.57 -3.39 -30.72
CA ASN A 130 -0.75 -3.50 -31.32
C ASN A 130 -1.86 -3.26 -30.28
N GLN A 131 -3.12 -3.45 -30.68
CA GLN A 131 -4.26 -3.21 -29.80
C GLN A 131 -4.26 -4.09 -28.54
N GLN A 132 -3.73 -5.31 -28.61
CA GLN A 132 -3.61 -6.20 -27.45
C GLN A 132 -2.64 -5.63 -26.42
N ASP A 133 -1.54 -4.98 -26.84
CA ASP A 133 -0.62 -4.31 -25.93
C ASP A 133 -1.32 -3.19 -25.15
N VAL A 134 -2.17 -2.41 -25.82
CA VAL A 134 -2.96 -1.35 -25.16
C VAL A 134 -3.90 -1.94 -24.12
N VAL A 135 -4.57 -3.05 -24.44
CA VAL A 135 -5.46 -3.75 -23.50
C VAL A 135 -4.67 -4.30 -22.31
N VAL A 136 -3.54 -4.96 -22.55
CA VAL A 136 -2.67 -5.47 -21.49
C VAL A 136 -2.17 -4.34 -20.61
N ALA A 137 -1.71 -3.23 -21.19
CA ALA A 137 -1.26 -2.06 -20.44
C ALA A 137 -2.38 -1.49 -19.55
N ALA A 138 -3.59 -1.32 -20.09
CA ALA A 138 -4.73 -0.83 -19.33
C ALA A 138 -5.13 -1.80 -18.20
N CYS A 139 -5.14 -3.10 -18.45
CA CYS A 139 -5.43 -4.12 -17.45
C CYS A 139 -4.38 -4.12 -16.33
N VAL A 140 -3.10 -4.05 -16.66
CA VAL A 140 -2.02 -4.05 -15.66
C VAL A 140 -2.02 -2.76 -14.84
N ALA A 141 -2.19 -1.60 -15.48
CA ALA A 141 -2.30 -0.34 -14.76
C ALA A 141 -3.51 -0.33 -13.81
N SER A 142 -4.66 -0.85 -14.27
CA SER A 142 -5.86 -0.97 -13.42
C SER A 142 -5.66 -1.97 -12.28
N PHE A 143 -5.01 -3.09 -12.56
CA PHE A 143 -4.66 -4.08 -11.54
C PHE A 143 -3.71 -3.50 -10.50
N TRP A 144 -2.71 -2.71 -10.91
CA TRP A 144 -1.81 -2.01 -9.98
C TRP A 144 -2.58 -1.16 -8.98
N LEU A 145 -3.55 -0.35 -9.45
CA LEU A 145 -4.36 0.50 -8.56
C LEU A 145 -5.09 -0.31 -7.48
N PHE A 146 -5.64 -1.46 -7.85
CA PHE A 146 -6.27 -2.38 -6.91
C PHE A 146 -5.23 -3.05 -5.99
N GLN A 147 -4.14 -3.56 -6.55
CA GLN A 147 -3.08 -4.26 -5.83
C GLN A 147 -2.44 -3.34 -4.78
N GLU A 148 -2.11 -2.11 -5.15
CA GLU A 148 -1.56 -1.08 -4.26
C GLU A 148 -2.45 -0.91 -3.04
N TRP A 149 -3.75 -0.67 -3.25
CA TRP A 149 -4.72 -0.54 -2.17
C TRP A 149 -4.80 -1.82 -1.32
N PHE A 150 -4.86 -2.99 -1.96
CA PHE A 150 -5.00 -4.28 -1.28
C PHE A 150 -3.78 -4.60 -0.41
N VAL A 151 -2.58 -4.50 -0.97
CA VAL A 151 -1.31 -4.76 -0.28
C VAL A 151 -1.14 -3.78 0.88
N HIS A 152 -1.43 -2.50 0.65
CA HIS A 152 -1.32 -1.48 1.70
C HIS A 152 -2.29 -1.76 2.85
N ARG A 153 -3.56 -2.05 2.54
CA ARG A 153 -4.60 -2.33 3.54
C ARG A 153 -4.33 -3.60 4.35
N TRP A 154 -4.03 -4.70 3.65
CA TRP A 154 -4.15 -6.05 4.22
C TRP A 154 -2.82 -6.74 4.46
N LEU A 155 -1.73 -6.26 3.85
CA LEU A 155 -0.39 -6.82 4.03
C LEU A 155 0.44 -5.86 4.90
N LEU A 156 0.60 -4.61 4.48
CA LEU A 156 1.42 -3.63 5.19
C LEU A 156 0.80 -3.21 6.54
N HIS A 157 -0.53 -3.06 6.61
CA HIS A 157 -1.28 -2.83 7.85
C HIS A 157 -1.90 -4.11 8.45
N SER A 158 -1.26 -5.26 8.21
CA SER A 158 -1.75 -6.54 8.70
C SER A 158 -1.56 -6.74 10.22
N PRO A 159 -2.39 -7.59 10.85
CA PRO A 159 -2.21 -7.94 12.26
C PRO A 159 -1.09 -8.97 12.51
N PHE A 160 -0.54 -9.60 11.47
CA PHE A 160 0.52 -10.60 11.58
C PHE A 160 1.89 -9.97 11.33
N GLU A 161 2.92 -10.50 11.97
CA GLU A 161 4.29 -9.99 11.80
C GLU A 161 4.93 -10.59 10.56
N TRP A 162 5.48 -9.72 9.72
CA TRP A 162 6.29 -10.08 8.56
C TRP A 162 7.10 -8.85 8.12
N PHE A 163 8.21 -9.08 7.42
CA PHE A 163 9.22 -8.04 7.18
C PHE A 163 8.68 -6.79 6.45
N GLY A 164 7.68 -6.92 5.56
CA GLY A 164 7.10 -5.76 4.87
C GLY A 164 6.25 -4.88 5.78
N LYS A 165 5.58 -5.46 6.78
CA LYS A 165 4.92 -4.67 7.84
C LYS A 165 5.97 -3.92 8.66
N ASP A 166 7.09 -4.55 9.03
CA ASP A 166 8.15 -3.89 9.80
C ASP A 166 8.72 -2.68 9.03
N ILE A 167 8.95 -2.85 7.73
CA ILE A 167 9.37 -1.78 6.83
C ILE A 167 8.33 -0.63 6.82
N HIS A 168 7.06 -0.95 6.64
CA HIS A 168 5.99 0.06 6.57
C HIS A 168 5.75 0.80 7.88
N VAL A 169 5.75 0.09 9.01
CA VAL A 169 5.68 0.71 10.34
C VAL A 169 6.90 1.57 10.60
N GLY A 170 8.09 1.12 10.20
CA GLY A 170 9.32 1.92 10.20
C GLY A 170 9.15 3.22 9.42
N HIS A 171 8.53 3.15 8.24
CA HIS A 171 8.21 4.33 7.44
C HIS A 171 7.22 5.28 8.17
N HIS A 172 6.16 4.77 8.79
CA HIS A 172 5.25 5.59 9.61
C HIS A 172 5.98 6.32 10.75
N ASN A 173 6.97 5.67 11.36
CA ASN A 173 7.77 6.21 12.45
C ASN A 173 8.85 7.20 11.99
N ASN A 174 9.28 7.13 10.72
CA ASN A 174 10.32 8.00 10.16
C ASN A 174 10.02 8.45 8.71
N PRO A 175 8.92 9.19 8.49
CA PRO A 175 8.37 9.42 7.16
C PRO A 175 9.31 10.19 6.21
N TYR A 176 10.24 10.96 6.76
CA TYR A 176 11.15 11.84 6.03
C TYR A 176 12.45 11.18 5.55
N TYR A 177 12.78 10.01 6.08
CA TYR A 177 14.07 9.35 5.83
C TYR A 177 14.00 8.31 4.70
N HIS A 178 12.80 7.94 4.30
CA HIS A 178 12.57 6.85 3.37
C HIS A 178 12.22 7.40 1.98
N VAL A 179 13.16 7.30 1.06
CA VAL A 179 12.96 7.62 -0.36
C VAL A 179 12.18 6.52 -1.09
N SER A 180 12.05 5.36 -0.46
CA SER A 180 11.27 4.23 -0.90
C SER A 180 10.50 3.70 0.30
N ILE A 181 9.23 3.35 0.13
CA ILE A 181 8.48 2.62 1.17
C ILE A 181 9.18 1.29 1.40
N ASP A 182 9.51 0.63 0.30
CA ASP A 182 9.91 -0.76 0.25
C ASP A 182 11.39 -0.82 -0.12
N GLY A 183 12.24 -1.04 0.89
CA GLY A 183 13.68 -1.23 0.66
C GLY A 183 13.96 -2.27 -0.43
N PRO A 184 15.17 -2.30 -1.03
CA PRO A 184 15.50 -3.16 -2.16
C PRO A 184 15.09 -4.64 -1.98
N GLY A 185 15.14 -5.15 -0.74
CA GLY A 185 14.73 -6.51 -0.39
C GLY A 185 13.25 -6.84 -0.59
N LEU A 186 12.34 -5.87 -0.67
CA LEU A 186 10.92 -6.10 -0.96
C LEU A 186 10.61 -5.82 -2.43
N ILE A 187 11.10 -4.69 -2.95
CA ILE A 187 10.78 -4.23 -4.30
C ILE A 187 11.43 -5.08 -5.40
N VAL A 188 12.70 -5.49 -5.24
CA VAL A 188 13.39 -6.29 -6.26
C VAL A 188 12.72 -7.66 -6.42
N PRO A 189 12.41 -8.41 -5.35
CA PRO A 189 11.64 -9.64 -5.48
C PRO A 189 10.26 -9.43 -6.08
N ALA A 190 9.54 -8.35 -5.74
CA ALA A 190 8.23 -8.06 -6.32
C ALA A 190 8.32 -7.82 -7.84
N MET A 191 9.33 -7.04 -8.28
CA MET A 191 9.58 -6.77 -9.68
C MET A 191 10.00 -8.03 -10.46
N LEU A 192 10.91 -8.84 -9.92
CA LEU A 192 11.29 -10.13 -10.52
C LEU A 192 10.11 -11.11 -10.58
N THR A 193 9.30 -11.17 -9.52
CA THR A 193 8.09 -12.00 -9.49
C THR A 193 7.11 -11.57 -10.57
N SER A 194 6.94 -10.27 -10.78
CA SER A 194 6.08 -9.77 -11.87
C SER A 194 6.56 -10.25 -13.24
N PHE A 195 7.88 -10.22 -13.49
CA PHE A 195 8.45 -10.75 -14.73
C PHE A 195 8.16 -12.25 -14.90
N VAL A 196 8.36 -13.04 -13.85
CA VAL A 196 8.04 -14.48 -13.84
C VAL A 196 6.56 -14.73 -14.12
N VAL A 197 5.67 -13.98 -13.48
CA VAL A 197 4.21 -14.11 -13.68
C VAL A 197 3.82 -13.76 -15.11
N PHE A 198 4.28 -12.63 -15.65
CA PHE A 198 3.96 -12.24 -17.02
C PHE A 198 4.54 -13.23 -18.03
N ARG A 199 5.80 -13.62 -17.86
CA ARG A 199 6.51 -14.45 -18.83
C ARG A 199 6.08 -15.92 -18.77
N LEU A 200 5.91 -16.51 -17.60
CA LEU A 200 5.69 -17.96 -17.47
C LEU A 200 4.21 -18.34 -17.26
N ILE A 201 3.38 -17.43 -16.73
CA ILE A 201 2.00 -17.75 -16.36
C ILE A 201 1.02 -17.08 -17.32
N LEU A 202 1.08 -15.76 -17.47
CA LEU A 202 0.08 -15.02 -18.24
C LEU A 202 0.32 -15.11 -19.76
N PHE A 203 1.58 -15.03 -20.18
CA PHE A 203 1.96 -15.02 -21.60
C PHE A 203 3.11 -15.99 -21.93
N PRO A 204 2.98 -17.30 -21.62
CA PRO A 204 4.04 -18.29 -21.81
C PRO A 204 4.58 -18.39 -23.24
N ASN A 205 3.73 -18.10 -24.22
CA ASN A 205 4.05 -18.19 -25.65
C ASN A 205 4.02 -16.84 -26.36
N ASN A 206 3.88 -15.72 -25.64
CA ASN A 206 3.79 -14.39 -26.23
C ASN A 206 4.71 -13.40 -25.51
N TRP A 207 5.96 -13.34 -25.96
CA TRP A 207 6.98 -12.44 -25.41
C TRP A 207 6.60 -10.96 -25.52
N SER A 208 5.89 -10.56 -26.57
CA SER A 208 5.48 -9.16 -26.78
C SER A 208 4.55 -8.69 -25.66
N LEU A 209 3.48 -9.46 -25.40
CA LEU A 209 2.54 -9.14 -24.32
C LEU A 209 3.15 -9.31 -22.93
N ALA A 210 4.02 -10.31 -22.73
CA ALA A 210 4.76 -10.48 -21.48
C ALA A 210 5.59 -9.23 -21.14
N LEU A 211 6.37 -8.74 -22.11
CA LEU A 211 7.18 -7.54 -21.93
C LEU A 211 6.33 -6.27 -21.79
N THR A 212 5.19 -6.17 -22.46
CA THR A 212 4.26 -5.05 -22.24
C THR A 212 3.74 -5.03 -20.83
N GLY A 213 3.18 -6.14 -20.37
CA GLY A 213 2.63 -6.23 -19.02
C GLY A 213 3.69 -5.95 -17.96
N CYS A 214 4.86 -6.56 -18.11
CA CYS A 214 5.97 -6.35 -17.18
C CYS A 214 6.51 -4.91 -17.22
N SER A 215 6.66 -4.30 -18.40
CA SER A 215 7.14 -2.92 -18.52
C SER A 215 6.15 -1.94 -17.88
N VAL A 216 4.86 -2.13 -18.10
CA VAL A 216 3.82 -1.30 -17.48
C VAL A 216 3.82 -1.46 -15.96
N TYR A 217 3.97 -2.68 -15.46
CA TYR A 217 4.09 -2.92 -14.02
C TYR A 217 5.30 -2.20 -13.41
N TYR A 218 6.45 -2.21 -14.09
CA TYR A 218 7.64 -1.48 -13.66
C TYR A 218 7.45 0.05 -13.71
N VAL A 219 6.77 0.57 -14.74
CA VAL A 219 6.42 2.00 -14.80
C VAL A 219 5.52 2.39 -13.63
N MET A 220 4.50 1.57 -13.32
CA MET A 220 3.62 1.82 -12.17
C MET A 220 4.39 1.76 -10.85
N GLY A 221 5.32 0.81 -10.69
CA GLY A 221 6.22 0.75 -9.54
C GLY A 221 7.09 1.99 -9.38
N LEU A 222 7.66 2.50 -10.47
CA LEU A 222 8.46 3.72 -10.42
C LEU A 222 7.62 4.96 -10.10
N LEU A 223 6.39 5.03 -10.65
CA LEU A 223 5.44 6.10 -10.34
C LEU A 223 5.01 6.06 -8.87
N TYR A 224 4.74 4.88 -8.33
CA TYR A 224 4.42 4.68 -6.93
C TYR A 224 5.55 5.15 -6.02
N GLU A 225 6.78 4.66 -6.26
CA GLU A 225 7.98 5.05 -5.52
C GLU A 225 8.20 6.57 -5.56
N TRP A 226 8.12 7.17 -6.76
CA TRP A 226 8.31 8.61 -6.93
C TRP A 226 7.23 9.42 -6.21
N THR A 227 5.96 9.06 -6.41
CA THR A 227 4.85 9.81 -5.81
C THR A 227 4.86 9.70 -4.30
N HIS A 228 5.11 8.51 -3.76
CA HIS A 228 5.26 8.29 -2.34
C HIS A 228 6.40 9.11 -1.74
N TYR A 229 7.57 9.03 -2.36
CA TYR A 229 8.72 9.81 -1.92
C TYR A 229 8.42 11.31 -1.90
N LEU A 230 7.88 11.82 -3.01
CA LEU A 230 7.66 13.25 -3.20
C LEU A 230 6.71 13.84 -2.15
N VAL A 231 5.69 13.10 -1.71
CA VAL A 231 4.73 13.60 -0.71
C VAL A 231 5.32 13.78 0.68
N HIS A 232 6.41 13.06 0.99
CA HIS A 232 7.19 13.21 2.21
C HIS A 232 8.33 14.22 2.11
N THR A 233 8.60 14.80 0.94
CA THR A 233 9.54 15.91 0.85
C THR A 233 8.94 17.22 1.38
N LYS A 234 9.78 18.23 1.62
CA LYS A 234 9.34 19.61 1.92
C LYS A 234 8.85 20.33 0.66
N TYR A 235 9.24 19.84 -0.52
CA TYR A 235 8.73 20.34 -1.79
C TYR A 235 7.21 20.15 -1.90
N VAL A 236 6.49 21.22 -2.22
CA VAL A 236 5.03 21.19 -2.45
C VAL A 236 4.75 21.12 -3.95
N PRO A 237 4.08 20.06 -4.44
CA PRO A 237 3.78 19.93 -5.86
C PRO A 237 2.88 21.05 -6.41
N LYS A 238 3.15 21.46 -7.66
CA LYS A 238 2.39 22.53 -8.35
C LYS A 238 1.04 22.07 -8.90
N SER A 239 0.86 20.79 -9.21
CA SER A 239 -0.41 20.29 -9.75
C SER A 239 -1.45 20.06 -8.65
N SER A 240 -2.73 20.32 -8.95
CA SER A 240 -3.84 20.03 -8.03
C SER A 240 -3.90 18.53 -7.68
N PHE A 241 -3.67 17.68 -8.68
CA PHE A 241 -3.64 16.23 -8.51
C PHE A 241 -2.55 15.76 -7.54
N ALA A 242 -1.30 16.21 -7.71
CA ALA A 242 -0.21 15.82 -6.82
C ALA A 242 -0.39 16.39 -5.40
N ARG A 243 -0.99 17.60 -5.26
CA ARG A 243 -1.39 18.10 -3.93
C ARG A 243 -2.50 17.26 -3.30
N ALA A 244 -3.43 16.73 -4.10
CA ALA A 244 -4.46 15.84 -3.61
C ALA A 244 -3.85 14.53 -3.10
N ILE A 245 -2.94 13.90 -3.85
CA ILE A 245 -2.17 12.72 -3.40
C ILE A 245 -1.46 13.03 -2.09
N ARG A 246 -0.72 14.15 -2.03
CA ARG A 246 -0.02 14.57 -0.81
C ARG A 246 -0.95 14.69 0.39
N ARG A 247 -2.07 15.41 0.23
CA ARG A 247 -3.05 15.58 1.30
C ARG A 247 -3.63 14.24 1.75
N HIS A 248 -4.00 13.40 0.78
CA HIS A 248 -4.59 12.10 1.00
C HIS A 248 -3.67 11.21 1.83
N HIS A 249 -2.40 11.13 1.42
CA HIS A 249 -1.41 10.35 2.13
C HIS A 249 -1.02 10.94 3.50
N MET A 250 -0.96 12.27 3.63
CA MET A 250 -0.74 12.89 4.94
C MET A 250 -1.89 12.59 5.93
N LEU A 251 -3.12 12.43 5.44
CA LEU A 251 -4.24 11.97 6.28
C LEU A 251 -4.03 10.51 6.73
N HIS A 252 -3.50 9.65 5.87
CA HIS A 252 -3.14 8.29 6.25
C HIS A 252 -2.15 8.27 7.43
N HIS A 253 -1.04 9.02 7.34
CA HIS A 253 -0.05 9.09 8.42
C HIS A 253 -0.53 9.79 9.68
N CYS A 254 -1.21 10.94 9.52
CA CYS A 254 -1.44 11.87 10.62
C CYS A 254 -2.85 11.80 11.18
N ARG A 255 -3.78 11.07 10.55
CA ARG A 255 -5.16 10.92 11.04
C ARG A 255 -5.48 9.48 11.40
N ASN A 256 -5.46 8.56 10.44
CA ASN A 256 -5.85 7.18 10.69
C ASN A 256 -5.36 6.30 9.54
N GLU A 257 -4.43 5.40 9.86
CA GLU A 257 -3.79 4.48 8.92
C GLU A 257 -4.75 3.48 8.27
N ASN A 258 -5.98 3.33 8.79
CA ASN A 258 -7.00 2.50 8.15
C ASN A 258 -7.70 3.20 6.97
N TYR A 259 -7.30 4.39 6.57
CA TYR A 259 -7.95 5.16 5.50
C TYR A 259 -6.93 5.85 4.61
N TYR A 260 -7.38 6.31 3.44
CA TYR A 260 -6.56 7.06 2.48
C TYR A 260 -5.33 6.28 1.99
N LEU A 261 -5.54 5.01 1.63
CA LEU A 261 -4.51 4.01 1.35
C LEU A 261 -3.94 4.11 -0.07
N GLY A 262 -4.73 4.59 -1.03
CA GLY A 262 -4.34 4.76 -2.42
C GLY A 262 -3.37 5.93 -2.58
N PHE A 263 -2.28 5.68 -3.29
CA PHE A 263 -1.24 6.64 -3.63
C PHE A 263 -1.35 7.10 -5.06
N THR A 264 -1.28 6.15 -6.00
CA THR A 264 -1.20 6.46 -7.43
C THR A 264 -2.48 7.13 -7.90
N LEU A 265 -3.63 6.73 -7.34
CA LEU A 265 -4.93 7.33 -7.62
C LEU A 265 -5.80 7.38 -6.34
N PRO A 266 -5.92 8.53 -5.67
CA PRO A 266 -6.74 8.68 -4.46
C PRO A 266 -8.22 8.29 -4.62
N ALA A 267 -8.75 8.31 -5.85
CA ALA A 267 -10.11 7.90 -6.15
C ALA A 267 -10.38 6.42 -5.84
N VAL A 268 -9.34 5.59 -5.79
CA VAL A 268 -9.43 4.17 -5.39
C VAL A 268 -10.03 4.03 -3.98
N ASP A 269 -9.64 4.88 -3.04
CA ASP A 269 -10.25 4.86 -1.70
C ASP A 269 -11.72 5.28 -1.70
N SER A 270 -12.12 6.16 -2.60
CA SER A 270 -13.54 6.49 -2.72
C SER A 270 -14.33 5.29 -3.24
N LEU A 271 -13.77 4.54 -4.18
CA LEU A 271 -14.36 3.31 -4.72
C LEU A 271 -14.49 2.21 -3.65
N PHE A 272 -13.50 2.06 -2.78
CA PHE A 272 -13.49 1.03 -1.72
C PHE A 272 -14.03 1.51 -0.36
N GLY A 273 -14.57 2.72 -0.28
CA GLY A 273 -15.15 3.26 0.96
C GLY A 273 -14.12 3.58 2.05
N THR A 274 -12.87 3.85 1.67
CA THR A 274 -11.75 4.18 2.56
C THR A 274 -11.32 5.66 2.51
N ALA A 275 -12.17 6.55 1.97
CA ALA A 275 -11.99 8.01 1.96
C ALA A 275 -13.12 8.77 2.69
N PRO A 276 -13.35 8.54 3.99
CA PRO A 276 -14.39 9.24 4.74
C PRO A 276 -14.05 10.73 4.94
N ASN A 277 -14.94 11.51 5.55
CA ASN A 277 -14.60 12.86 5.99
C ASN A 277 -13.51 12.78 7.10
N PRO A 278 -12.36 13.46 6.98
CA PRO A 278 -11.30 13.40 7.99
C PRO A 278 -11.76 13.74 9.42
N ARG A 279 -12.78 14.58 9.55
CA ARG A 279 -13.33 15.01 10.84
C ARG A 279 -14.22 13.93 11.48
N SER A 280 -14.76 12.99 10.71
CA SER A 280 -15.70 11.98 11.22
C SER A 280 -15.02 10.71 11.73
N ILE A 281 -13.72 10.52 11.47
CA ILE A 281 -12.95 9.37 11.95
C ILE A 281 -12.06 9.77 13.14
N PRO A 282 -11.88 8.93 14.16
CA PRO A 282 -10.97 9.22 15.26
C PRO A 282 -9.50 9.12 14.84
N MET A 283 -8.62 9.73 15.65
CA MET A 283 -7.18 9.57 15.49
C MET A 283 -6.69 8.30 16.17
N THR A 284 -5.92 7.49 15.46
CA THR A 284 -5.29 6.26 15.99
C THR A 284 -4.08 6.57 16.86
N ASP A 285 -3.58 5.56 17.57
CA ASP A 285 -2.37 5.69 18.39
C ASP A 285 -1.14 5.92 17.50
N LEU A 286 -1.04 5.19 16.38
CA LEU A 286 0.04 5.34 15.39
C LEU A 286 0.08 6.75 14.78
N ALA A 287 -1.10 7.30 14.44
CA ALA A 287 -1.19 8.67 13.94
C ALA A 287 -0.83 9.72 15.00
N ARG A 288 -1.06 9.43 16.30
CA ARG A 288 -0.69 10.31 17.40
C ARG A 288 0.81 10.31 17.66
N SER A 289 1.49 9.19 17.45
CA SER A 289 2.95 9.08 17.59
C SER A 289 3.73 9.57 16.36
N ALA A 290 3.04 9.90 15.25
CA ALA A 290 3.67 10.32 14.01
C ALA A 290 4.55 11.59 14.20
N PRO A 291 5.84 11.56 13.82
CA PRO A 291 6.77 12.69 14.02
C PRO A 291 6.38 13.99 13.33
N ILE A 292 5.54 13.91 12.29
CA ILE A 292 5.15 15.03 11.42
C ILE A 292 4.44 16.16 12.22
N ARG A 293 3.76 15.85 13.33
CA ARG A 293 2.97 16.85 14.07
C ARG A 293 3.74 17.66 15.10
N SER A 294 4.89 17.19 15.57
CA SER A 294 5.62 17.84 16.65
C SER A 294 6.24 19.19 16.29
N ALA A 295 6.33 19.52 14.99
CA ALA A 295 6.81 20.81 14.52
C ALA A 295 5.76 21.94 14.63
N GLY A 296 4.52 21.66 15.08
CA GLY A 296 3.37 22.56 14.83
C GLY A 296 2.54 23.02 16.03
N THR A 297 2.88 22.72 17.29
CA THR A 297 2.07 23.19 18.44
C THR A 297 2.92 23.64 19.62
N THR A 298 3.55 24.81 19.46
CA THR A 298 3.88 25.71 20.57
C THR A 298 3.09 27.00 20.43
N THR A 299 1.75 26.91 20.45
CA THR A 299 0.96 28.07 20.90
C THR A 299 1.09 28.14 22.41
N SER A 300 2.10 28.90 22.86
CA SER A 300 2.20 29.40 24.23
C SER A 300 0.89 30.11 24.58
N ARG A 301 0.06 29.47 25.41
CA ARG A 301 -0.95 30.19 26.19
C ARG A 301 -0.20 30.83 27.34
N GLY A 302 0.18 32.10 27.18
CA GLY A 302 0.66 32.92 28.29
C GLY A 302 -0.40 33.01 29.40
N PRO A 303 0.00 33.12 30.67
CA PRO A 303 -0.94 33.17 31.78
C PRO A 303 -1.76 34.46 31.70
N LEU A 304 -3.09 34.31 31.78
CA LEU A 304 -4.01 35.43 32.00
C LEU A 304 -3.65 36.10 33.33
N SER A 305 -3.09 37.30 33.25
CA SER A 305 -2.96 38.15 34.43
C SER A 305 -4.35 38.59 34.87
N ARG A 306 -4.69 38.27 36.11
CA ARG A 306 -5.83 38.86 36.82
C ARG A 306 -5.54 40.36 37.00
N ARG A 307 -6.52 41.19 36.65
CA ARG A 307 -6.77 42.49 37.30
C ARG A 307 -8.05 42.35 38.09
#